data_AF-A0A7L0S5D4-F1
#
_entry.id   AF-A0A7L0S5D4-F1
#
_cell.length_a   1.000
_cell.length_b   1.000
_cell.length_c   1.000
_cell.angle_alpha   90.00
_cell.angle_beta   90.00
_cell.angle_gamma   90.00
#
_symmetry.space_group_name_H-M   'P 1'
#
loop_
_entity.id
_entity.type
_entity.pdbx_description
1 polymer ?
#
loop_
_entity_poly.entity_id
_entity_poly.type
_entity_poly.pdbx_seq_one_letter_code
_entity_poly.pdbx_strand_id
1 'polypeptide(L)'
;VGPGHGVQLRSGRLVVPAYAYYIHGCLRGAVPLPCFTQQHALVFYSDDGGRSWHKGGLVGGGRTGECQVAEICSGETCKLWLYCNARAPRRCRAVAFSSDRGLCFERSARCTALGEPPRGCQGSVVSFAPPAGTGDAPTWLLYSHPTDRHRRRDLGIYLNPQPLDGAGWWHPWVLHPGPAGYSDLAICPGGVFGCLFECGTDSACEQIAFCLFALDTSVIGEQNLKSS
;
A
#
# COMPACT_ATOMS: atom_id res chain seq x y z
N VAL A 1 -5.75 -2.73 -13.64
CA VAL A 1 -6.32 -2.92 -12.28
C VAL A 1 -5.42 -3.88 -11.52
N GLY A 2 -5.21 -3.67 -10.22
CA GLY A 2 -4.44 -4.60 -9.38
C GLY A 2 -2.91 -4.44 -9.45
N PRO A 3 -2.17 -5.40 -8.84
CA PRO A 3 -2.63 -6.57 -8.09
C PRO A 3 -2.95 -6.28 -6.61
N GLY A 4 -3.64 -7.22 -5.95
CA GLY A 4 -4.07 -7.16 -4.56
C GLY A 4 -5.60 -7.09 -4.42
N HIS A 5 -6.08 -6.36 -3.41
CA HIS A 5 -7.51 -6.21 -3.13
C HIS A 5 -8.02 -4.79 -3.37
N GLY A 6 -9.36 -4.66 -3.35
CA GLY A 6 -10.07 -3.38 -3.25
C GLY A 6 -10.64 -3.18 -1.85
N VAL A 7 -11.11 -1.97 -1.56
CA VAL A 7 -11.67 -1.63 -0.24
C VAL A 7 -13.09 -1.09 -0.38
N GLN A 8 -13.94 -1.37 0.61
CA GLN A 8 -15.19 -0.65 0.81
C GLN A 8 -14.97 0.42 1.88
N LEU A 9 -15.17 1.68 1.52
CA LEU A 9 -15.04 2.81 2.46
C LEU A 9 -16.21 2.83 3.44
N ARG A 10 -16.04 3.51 4.58
CA ARG A 10 -17.11 3.77 5.56
C ARG A 10 -18.35 4.44 4.94
N SER A 11 -18.20 5.16 3.83
CA SER A 11 -19.32 5.75 3.09
C SER A 11 -20.12 4.75 2.25
N GLY A 12 -19.72 3.47 2.21
CA GLY A 12 -20.29 2.43 1.35
C GLY A 12 -19.68 2.36 -0.06
N ARG A 13 -18.88 3.35 -0.45
CA ARG A 13 -18.19 3.42 -1.75
C ARG A 13 -17.23 2.24 -1.90
N LEU A 14 -17.30 1.53 -3.02
CA LEU A 14 -16.30 0.55 -3.42
C LEU A 14 -15.14 1.25 -4.13
N VAL A 15 -13.90 0.88 -3.81
CA VAL A 15 -12.68 1.45 -4.39
C VAL A 15 -11.75 0.32 -4.80
N VAL A 16 -11.26 0.39 -6.05
CA VAL A 16 -10.33 -0.59 -6.61
C VAL A 16 -9.07 0.13 -7.10
N PRO A 17 -7.89 -0.15 -6.53
CA PRO A 17 -6.64 0.46 -6.98
C PRO A 17 -6.23 -0.03 -8.38
N ALA A 18 -5.69 0.89 -9.17
CA ALA A 18 -5.22 0.62 -10.52
C ALA A 18 -4.08 1.56 -10.90
N TYR A 19 -3.45 1.28 -12.03
CA TYR A 19 -2.53 2.22 -12.67
C TYR A 19 -2.76 2.20 -14.18
N ALA A 20 -2.42 3.32 -14.82
CA ALA A 20 -2.53 3.49 -16.26
C ALA A 20 -1.28 4.19 -16.81
N TYR A 21 -0.99 3.95 -18.08
CA TYR A 21 0.04 4.67 -18.83
C TYR A 21 -0.62 5.88 -19.48
N TYR A 22 -0.23 7.08 -19.05
CA TYR A 22 -0.77 8.35 -19.53
C TYR A 22 0.20 9.01 -20.51
N ILE A 23 -0.30 9.47 -21.65
CA ILE A 23 0.49 10.16 -22.68
C ILE A 23 0.50 11.65 -22.34
N HIS A 24 1.65 12.19 -21.92
CA HIS A 24 1.78 13.60 -21.52
C HIS A 24 2.06 14.55 -22.69
N GLY A 25 2.38 14.03 -23.87
CA GLY A 25 2.57 14.85 -25.05
C GLY A 25 2.70 14.01 -26.32
N CYS A 26 2.40 14.60 -27.46
CA CYS A 26 2.65 14.00 -28.76
C CYS A 26 3.61 14.90 -29.53
N LEU A 27 4.70 14.34 -30.06
CA LEU A 27 5.59 15.04 -30.97
C LEU A 27 4.78 15.32 -32.25
N ARG A 28 4.64 16.60 -32.59
CA ARG A 28 4.00 17.02 -33.85
C ARG A 28 4.97 16.78 -35.01
N GLY A 29 4.91 15.59 -35.60
CA GLY A 29 5.50 15.22 -36.89
C GLY A 29 4.46 14.50 -37.76
N ALA A 30 4.86 13.98 -38.93
CA ALA A 30 3.95 13.30 -39.88
C ALA A 30 3.26 12.04 -39.32
N VAL A 31 3.76 11.49 -38.21
CA VAL A 31 3.13 10.40 -37.46
C VAL A 31 3.06 10.80 -35.98
N PRO A 32 1.87 10.83 -35.35
CA PRO A 32 1.75 11.05 -33.92
C PRO A 32 2.33 9.83 -33.18
N LEU A 33 3.59 9.92 -32.75
CA LEU A 33 4.17 8.91 -31.87
C LEU A 33 3.86 9.30 -30.41
N PRO A 34 3.32 8.38 -29.58
CA PRO A 34 3.08 8.62 -28.16
C PRO A 34 4.42 8.69 -27.40
N CYS A 35 5.12 9.81 -27.53
CA CYS A 35 6.29 10.14 -26.74
C CYS A 35 5.87 10.59 -25.32
N PHE A 36 6.74 10.44 -24.32
CA PHE A 36 6.46 10.89 -22.94
C PHE A 36 5.29 10.20 -22.23
N THR A 37 5.11 8.89 -22.46
CA THR A 37 4.18 8.08 -21.68
C THR A 37 4.71 7.82 -20.27
N GLN A 38 3.90 8.06 -19.24
CA GLN A 38 4.25 7.80 -17.84
C GLN A 38 3.17 7.01 -17.11
N GLN A 39 3.57 6.13 -16.19
CA GLN A 39 2.64 5.42 -15.32
C GLN A 39 2.09 6.34 -14.24
N HIS A 40 0.79 6.23 -13.98
CA HIS A 40 0.12 6.84 -12.84
C HIS A 40 -0.78 5.83 -12.16
N ALA A 41 -0.57 5.65 -10.85
CA ALA A 41 -1.54 5.04 -9.95
C ALA A 41 -2.80 5.93 -9.87
N LEU A 42 -3.94 5.28 -9.70
CA LEU A 42 -5.27 5.87 -9.55
C LEU A 42 -6.18 4.85 -8.86
N VAL A 43 -7.44 5.22 -8.66
CA VAL A 43 -8.48 4.26 -8.25
C VAL A 43 -9.65 4.30 -9.23
N PHE A 44 -10.32 3.17 -9.39
CA PHE A 44 -11.71 3.16 -9.85
C PHE A 44 -12.61 3.08 -8.63
N TYR A 45 -13.79 3.70 -8.69
CA TYR A 45 -14.74 3.66 -7.59
C TYR A 45 -16.17 3.49 -8.07
N SER A 46 -17.02 2.97 -7.19
CA SER A 46 -18.45 2.80 -7.42
C SER A 46 -19.22 3.22 -6.16
N ASP A 47 -20.24 4.04 -6.35
CA ASP A 47 -21.15 4.50 -5.29
C ASP A 47 -22.51 3.77 -5.31
N ASP A 48 -22.70 2.84 -6.24
CA ASP A 48 -23.98 2.16 -6.49
C ASP A 48 -23.89 0.64 -6.33
N GLY A 49 -22.95 0.17 -5.51
CA GLY A 49 -22.75 -1.25 -5.23
C GLY A 49 -22.11 -2.02 -6.38
N GLY A 50 -21.34 -1.35 -7.24
CA GLY A 50 -20.59 -1.96 -8.34
C GLY A 50 -21.34 -2.01 -9.67
N ARG A 51 -22.51 -1.38 -9.79
CA ARG A 51 -23.29 -1.35 -11.04
C ARG A 51 -22.65 -0.42 -12.08
N SER A 52 -22.11 0.71 -11.64
CA SER A 52 -21.34 1.62 -12.47
C SER A 52 -20.02 2.01 -11.79
N TRP A 53 -19.02 2.34 -12.61
CA TRP A 53 -17.66 2.61 -12.16
C TRP A 53 -17.16 3.93 -12.75
N HIS A 54 -16.50 4.71 -11.91
CA HIS A 54 -15.90 5.98 -12.24
C HIS A 54 -14.39 5.92 -12.01
N LYS A 55 -13.64 6.69 -12.79
CA LYS A 55 -12.19 6.83 -12.63
C LYS A 55 -11.89 8.00 -11.68
N GLY A 56 -11.13 7.73 -10.63
CA GLY A 56 -10.59 8.75 -9.73
C GLY A 56 -9.44 9.56 -10.32
N GLY A 57 -8.86 10.41 -9.48
CA GLY A 57 -7.72 11.26 -9.82
C GLY A 57 -6.44 10.44 -10.02
N LEU A 58 -5.55 10.95 -10.88
CA LEU A 58 -4.20 10.39 -11.00
C LEU A 58 -3.37 10.81 -9.79
N VAL A 59 -2.58 9.89 -9.25
CA VAL A 59 -1.58 10.23 -8.23
C VAL A 59 -0.53 11.17 -8.84
N GLY A 60 -0.32 12.31 -8.18
CA GLY A 60 0.59 13.34 -8.64
C GLY A 60 2.07 12.93 -8.57
N GLY A 61 2.89 13.53 -9.44
CA GLY A 61 4.34 13.32 -9.46
C GLY A 61 4.84 12.19 -10.38
N GLY A 62 3.92 11.43 -11.00
CA GLY A 62 4.19 10.45 -12.06
C GLY A 62 5.06 9.25 -11.66
N ARG A 63 5.16 8.29 -12.60
CA ARG A 63 5.93 7.04 -12.47
C ARG A 63 5.52 6.20 -11.25
N THR A 64 4.22 6.18 -10.98
CA THR A 64 3.60 5.31 -9.97
C THR A 64 2.89 4.17 -10.68
N GLY A 65 3.28 2.93 -10.33
CA GLY A 65 2.75 1.71 -10.93
C GLY A 65 1.77 1.00 -10.00
N GLU A 66 1.91 -0.33 -9.90
CA GLU A 66 1.14 -1.22 -9.02
C GLU A 66 0.97 -0.61 -7.61
N CYS A 67 -0.28 -0.48 -7.20
CA CYS A 67 -0.64 0.23 -5.98
C CYS A 67 -1.72 -0.51 -5.18
N GLN A 68 -1.80 -0.15 -3.90
CA GLN A 68 -2.81 -0.59 -2.94
C GLN A 68 -3.29 0.61 -2.13
N VAL A 69 -4.51 0.51 -1.60
CA VAL A 69 -5.15 1.61 -0.87
C VAL A 69 -5.78 1.12 0.43
N ALA A 70 -5.84 2.01 1.42
CA ALA A 70 -6.52 1.76 2.69
C ALA A 70 -7.20 3.05 3.18
N GLU A 71 -8.39 2.92 3.79
CA GLU A 71 -9.04 4.07 4.42
C GLU A 71 -8.49 4.24 5.84
N ILE A 72 -8.00 5.44 6.14
CA ILE A 72 -7.43 5.78 7.44
C ILE A 72 -8.25 6.92 8.07
N CYS A 73 -8.41 6.87 9.38
CA CYS A 73 -8.95 7.95 10.18
C CYS A 73 -7.80 8.58 10.98
N SER A 74 -7.74 9.91 11.06
CA SER A 74 -6.70 10.63 11.78
C SER A 74 -7.21 11.88 12.48
N GLY A 75 -6.61 12.21 13.62
CA GLY A 75 -6.96 13.34 14.47
C GLY A 75 -8.21 13.12 15.33
N GLU A 76 -8.43 14.00 16.29
CA GLU A 76 -9.55 13.93 17.25
C GLU A 76 -10.93 13.88 16.57
N THR A 77 -11.08 14.59 15.45
CA THR A 77 -12.33 14.66 14.68
C THR A 77 -12.51 13.50 13.70
N CYS A 78 -11.60 12.52 13.70
CA CYS A 78 -11.59 11.39 12.79
C CYS A 78 -11.71 11.78 11.31
N LYS A 79 -10.85 12.68 10.83
CA LYS A 79 -10.80 13.02 9.42
C LYS A 79 -10.38 11.78 8.61
N LEU A 80 -11.21 11.41 7.63
CA LEU A 80 -10.96 10.25 6.77
C LEU A 80 -10.05 10.62 5.61
N TRP A 81 -9.10 9.74 5.32
CA TRP A 81 -8.22 9.82 4.17
C TRP A 81 -8.17 8.47 3.46
N LEU A 82 -8.00 8.50 2.15
CA LEU A 82 -7.62 7.33 1.38
C LEU A 82 -6.10 7.35 1.22
N TYR A 83 -5.42 6.47 1.93
CA TYR A 83 -3.99 6.21 1.79
C TYR A 83 -3.74 5.40 0.51
N CYS A 84 -2.75 5.79 -0.29
CA CYS A 84 -2.32 5.08 -1.48
C CYS A 84 -0.82 4.82 -1.41
N ASN A 85 -0.43 3.55 -1.56
CA ASN A 85 0.95 3.10 -1.61
C ASN A 85 1.21 2.49 -2.99
N ALA A 86 2.18 3.04 -3.72
CA ALA A 86 2.47 2.67 -5.09
C ALA A 86 3.94 2.33 -5.30
N ARG A 87 4.20 1.37 -6.18
CA ARG A 87 5.52 1.06 -6.70
C ARG A 87 6.06 2.25 -7.48
N ALA A 88 7.31 2.61 -7.24
CA ALA A 88 7.97 3.67 -7.96
C ALA A 88 9.45 3.33 -8.22
N PRO A 89 10.06 3.84 -9.31
CA PRO A 89 11.47 3.64 -9.61
C PRO A 89 12.35 4.56 -8.75
N ARG A 90 12.17 4.52 -7.42
CA ARG A 90 12.76 5.44 -6.44
C ARG A 90 13.51 4.73 -5.30
N ARG A 91 13.66 3.40 -5.37
CA ARG A 91 14.21 2.52 -4.29
C ARG A 91 13.41 2.54 -2.98
N CYS A 92 12.21 3.10 -3.03
CA CYS A 92 11.25 3.16 -1.94
C CYS A 92 9.83 3.32 -2.51
N ARG A 93 8.83 3.07 -1.68
CA ARG A 93 7.43 3.27 -2.03
C ARG A 93 7.10 4.75 -2.24
N ALA A 94 6.20 5.02 -3.18
CA ALA A 94 5.58 6.32 -3.36
C ALA A 94 4.23 6.31 -2.64
N VAL A 95 4.05 7.23 -1.69
CA VAL A 95 2.82 7.33 -0.89
C VAL A 95 2.09 8.61 -1.24
N ALA A 96 0.77 8.54 -1.37
CA ALA A 96 -0.09 9.70 -1.59
C ALA A 96 -1.37 9.56 -0.77
N PHE A 97 -2.01 10.69 -0.51
CA PHE A 97 -3.25 10.76 0.26
C PHE A 97 -4.34 11.44 -0.57
N SER A 98 -5.59 11.09 -0.29
CA SER A 98 -6.77 11.75 -0.80
C SER A 98 -7.73 12.02 0.36
N SER A 99 -8.13 13.28 0.54
CA SER A 99 -9.13 13.69 1.52
C SER A 99 -10.57 13.66 0.98
N ASP A 100 -10.75 13.27 -0.28
CA ASP A 100 -12.02 13.30 -1.01
C ASP A 100 -12.38 11.93 -1.61
N ARG A 101 -11.96 10.85 -0.92
CA ARG A 101 -12.33 9.46 -1.22
C ARG A 101 -11.92 9.00 -2.64
N GLY A 102 -10.73 9.43 -3.07
CA GLY A 102 -10.09 9.03 -4.32
C GLY A 102 -10.41 9.90 -5.53
N LEU A 103 -11.13 11.02 -5.36
CA LEU A 103 -11.40 11.94 -6.46
C LEU A 103 -10.14 12.73 -6.85
N CYS A 104 -9.40 13.23 -5.87
CA CYS A 104 -8.11 13.88 -6.05
C CYS A 104 -7.06 13.25 -5.13
N PHE A 105 -5.87 13.00 -5.66
CA PHE A 105 -4.72 12.59 -4.87
C PHE A 105 -3.69 13.71 -4.84
N GLU A 106 -3.06 13.86 -3.69
CA GLU A 106 -1.90 14.72 -3.52
C GLU A 106 -0.70 14.22 -4.34
N ARG A 107 0.34 15.06 -4.43
CA ARG A 107 1.61 14.65 -5.02
C ARG A 107 2.23 13.55 -4.16
N SER A 108 2.64 12.46 -4.80
CA SER A 108 3.28 11.36 -4.09
C SER A 108 4.61 11.76 -3.43
N ALA A 109 4.75 11.43 -2.14
CA ALA A 109 5.96 11.55 -1.35
C ALA A 109 6.77 10.24 -1.38
N ARG A 110 8.08 10.34 -1.08
CA ARG A 110 8.96 9.17 -0.90
C ARG A 110 8.78 8.65 0.53
N CYS A 111 8.46 7.38 0.69
CA CYS A 111 8.43 6.73 2.01
C CYS A 111 9.69 5.87 2.17
N THR A 112 10.76 6.44 2.71
CA THR A 112 12.09 5.79 2.79
C THR A 112 12.14 4.61 3.75
N ALA A 113 11.23 4.57 4.74
CA ALA A 113 11.05 3.45 5.64
C ALA A 113 10.60 2.19 4.90
N LEU A 114 9.79 2.35 3.84
CA LEU A 114 9.37 1.26 2.95
C LEU A 114 10.30 1.15 1.74
N GLY A 115 11.31 0.30 1.86
CA GLY A 115 12.29 0.02 0.81
C GLY A 115 11.65 -0.60 -0.44
N GLU A 116 12.31 -0.47 -1.59
CA GLU A 116 11.86 -1.11 -2.84
C GLU A 116 13.06 -1.69 -3.58
N PRO A 117 13.03 -2.99 -3.96
CA PRO A 117 14.10 -3.59 -4.76
C PRO A 117 14.23 -2.91 -6.12
N PRO A 118 15.38 -3.02 -6.81
CA PRO A 118 15.64 -2.30 -8.05
C PRO A 118 14.65 -2.55 -9.18
N ARG A 119 14.14 -3.78 -9.26
CA ARG A 119 13.11 -4.20 -10.22
C ARG A 119 11.70 -4.04 -9.66
N GLY A 120 11.55 -3.53 -8.45
CA GLY A 120 10.31 -3.39 -7.70
C GLY A 120 9.56 -4.69 -7.42
N CYS A 121 8.53 -4.59 -6.59
CA CYS A 121 7.64 -5.64 -6.16
C CYS A 121 6.31 -5.01 -5.77
N GLN A 122 5.19 -5.71 -6.02
CA GLN A 122 3.95 -5.33 -5.36
C GLN A 122 4.08 -5.66 -3.86
N GLY A 123 3.33 -4.92 -3.04
CA GLY A 123 3.09 -5.22 -1.64
C GLY A 123 1.66 -4.83 -1.29
N SER A 124 1.18 -5.25 -0.13
CA SER A 124 -0.22 -5.08 0.29
C SER A 124 -0.33 -4.28 1.57
N VAL A 125 -1.36 -3.44 1.65
CA VAL A 125 -1.63 -2.60 2.83
C VAL A 125 -3.07 -2.80 3.28
N VAL A 126 -3.28 -2.91 4.58
CA VAL A 126 -4.61 -2.89 5.21
C VAL A 126 -4.62 -1.88 6.36
N SER A 127 -5.79 -1.31 6.63
CA SER A 127 -6.00 -0.48 7.81
C SER A 127 -6.88 -1.20 8.83
N PHE A 128 -6.57 -1.04 10.11
CA PHE A 128 -7.30 -1.71 11.20
C PHE A 128 -7.35 -0.83 12.44
N ALA A 129 -8.31 -1.11 13.32
CA ALA A 129 -8.40 -0.46 14.62
C ALA A 129 -7.27 -0.96 15.53
N PRO A 130 -6.56 -0.08 16.26
CA PRO A 130 -5.53 -0.52 17.19
C PRO A 130 -6.11 -1.40 18.31
N PRO A 131 -5.28 -2.25 18.93
CA PRO A 131 -5.64 -2.93 20.17
C PRO A 131 -6.15 -1.96 21.24
N ALA A 132 -7.07 -2.42 22.10
CA ALA A 132 -7.57 -1.58 23.18
C ALA A 132 -6.41 -1.13 24.10
N GLY A 133 -6.35 0.17 24.40
CA GLY A 133 -5.32 0.74 25.26
C GLY A 133 -3.99 1.10 24.56
N THR A 134 -3.89 1.01 23.23
CA THR A 134 -2.69 1.44 22.50
C THR A 134 -2.91 2.73 21.71
N GLY A 135 -2.40 3.85 22.22
CA GLY A 135 -2.27 5.14 21.54
C GLY A 135 -3.59 5.88 21.21
N ASP A 136 -3.45 7.12 20.74
CA ASP A 136 -4.59 8.00 20.42
C ASP A 136 -5.05 7.89 18.95
N ALA A 137 -4.26 7.23 18.09
CA ALA A 137 -4.56 7.14 16.67
C ALA A 137 -5.70 6.13 16.41
N PRO A 138 -6.82 6.54 15.79
CA PRO A 138 -8.01 5.71 15.63
C PRO A 138 -7.88 4.61 14.57
N THR A 139 -6.76 4.56 13.84
CA THR A 139 -6.49 3.57 12.79
C THR A 139 -4.99 3.39 12.63
N TRP A 140 -4.54 2.14 12.53
CA TRP A 140 -3.16 1.78 12.19
C TRP A 140 -3.09 1.18 10.79
N LEU A 141 -1.90 1.19 10.19
CA LEU A 141 -1.62 0.53 8.91
C LEU A 141 -0.70 -0.66 9.09
N LEU A 142 -1.02 -1.75 8.40
CA LEU A 142 -0.15 -2.92 8.26
C LEU A 142 0.26 -3.05 6.80
N TYR A 143 1.53 -3.34 6.52
CA TYR A 143 2.06 -3.48 5.17
C TYR A 143 2.93 -4.72 5.03
N SER A 144 2.71 -5.52 3.97
CA SER A 144 3.54 -6.68 3.63
C SER A 144 4.39 -6.40 2.40
N HIS A 145 5.70 -6.63 2.50
CA HIS A 145 6.65 -6.45 1.39
C HIS A 145 8.01 -7.10 1.69
N PRO A 146 8.77 -7.52 0.65
CA PRO A 146 10.15 -7.97 0.85
C PRO A 146 11.02 -6.91 1.53
N THR A 147 11.72 -7.31 2.59
CA THR A 147 12.53 -6.39 3.40
C THR A 147 13.88 -6.06 2.79
N ASP A 148 14.41 -6.94 1.92
CA ASP A 148 15.68 -6.72 1.23
C ASP A 148 15.55 -5.63 0.15
N ARG A 149 16.40 -4.60 0.24
CA ARG A 149 16.37 -3.43 -0.68
C ARG A 149 16.95 -3.71 -2.06
N HIS A 150 17.50 -4.89 -2.29
CA HIS A 150 18.19 -5.31 -3.50
C HIS A 150 17.52 -6.50 -4.18
N ARG A 151 16.86 -7.38 -3.43
CA ARG A 151 16.26 -8.63 -3.92
C ARG A 151 14.85 -8.81 -3.35
N ARG A 152 14.03 -9.58 -4.09
CA ARG A 152 12.71 -10.02 -3.61
C ARG A 152 12.90 -11.19 -2.63
N ARG A 153 13.17 -10.86 -1.38
CA ARG A 153 13.53 -11.80 -0.32
C ARG A 153 13.09 -11.28 1.04
N ASP A 154 12.89 -12.23 1.95
CA ASP A 154 12.58 -12.02 3.36
C ASP A 154 11.31 -11.18 3.50
N LEU A 155 10.14 -11.81 3.34
CA LEU A 155 8.84 -11.13 3.43
C LEU A 155 8.65 -10.59 4.85
N GLY A 156 8.53 -9.28 4.96
CA GLY A 156 8.34 -8.60 6.24
C GLY A 156 6.95 -8.01 6.36
N ILE A 157 6.53 -7.85 7.60
CA ILE A 157 5.33 -7.08 7.96
C ILE A 157 5.78 -5.83 8.69
N TYR A 158 5.32 -4.68 8.18
CA TYR A 158 5.58 -3.36 8.71
C TYR A 158 4.31 -2.83 9.38
N LEU A 159 4.46 -2.14 10.50
CA LEU A 159 3.37 -1.52 11.23
C LEU A 159 3.57 -0.01 11.28
N ASN A 160 2.51 0.77 11.05
CA ASN A 160 2.52 2.22 11.23
C ASN A 160 1.34 2.66 12.12
N PRO A 161 1.62 3.02 13.39
CA PRO A 161 0.63 3.56 14.32
C PRO A 161 0.18 5.00 14.02
N GLN A 162 0.89 5.71 13.15
CA GLN A 162 0.61 7.10 12.76
C GLN A 162 0.53 7.21 11.23
N PRO A 163 -0.57 6.77 10.60
CA PRO A 163 -0.65 6.57 9.14
C PRO A 163 -0.35 7.77 8.24
N LEU A 164 -0.48 9.00 8.77
CA LEU A 164 -0.12 10.22 8.05
C LEU A 164 1.39 10.52 8.09
N ASP A 165 2.11 9.96 9.06
CA ASP A 165 3.56 10.05 9.13
C ASP A 165 4.20 8.91 8.33
N GLY A 166 4.77 9.27 7.17
CA GLY A 166 5.51 8.34 6.31
C GLY A 166 6.82 7.83 6.93
N ALA A 167 7.31 8.42 8.02
CA ALA A 167 8.43 7.93 8.81
C ALA A 167 7.99 7.02 9.98
N GLY A 168 6.71 7.03 10.35
CA GLY A 168 6.14 6.28 11.47
C GLY A 168 6.07 4.75 11.29
N TRP A 169 6.66 4.21 10.22
CA TRP A 169 6.75 2.77 10.00
C TRP A 169 7.83 2.15 10.90
N TRP A 170 7.43 1.17 11.70
CA TRP A 170 8.33 0.41 12.53
C TRP A 170 9.17 -0.57 11.72
N HIS A 171 10.27 -1.03 12.31
CA HIS A 171 11.11 -2.06 11.71
C HIS A 171 10.30 -3.33 11.46
N PRO A 172 10.41 -3.96 10.27
CA PRO A 172 9.60 -5.13 9.96
C PRO A 172 10.03 -6.32 10.79
N TRP A 173 9.08 -7.17 11.17
CA TRP A 173 9.39 -8.55 11.52
C TRP A 173 9.28 -9.42 10.26
N VAL A 174 10.20 -10.36 10.12
CA VAL A 174 10.23 -11.27 8.96
C VAL A 174 9.22 -12.38 9.19
N LEU A 175 8.17 -12.40 8.35
CA LEU A 175 7.16 -13.45 8.34
C LEU A 175 7.67 -14.71 7.63
N HIS A 176 8.45 -14.53 6.55
CA HIS A 176 8.99 -15.64 5.78
C HIS A 176 10.42 -15.32 5.29
N PRO A 177 11.45 -16.04 5.78
CA PRO A 177 12.80 -15.88 5.28
C PRO A 177 12.97 -16.57 3.91
N GLY A 178 13.85 -16.04 3.07
CA GLY A 178 14.09 -16.60 1.73
C GLY A 178 13.29 -15.90 0.62
N PRO A 179 13.36 -16.41 -0.62
CA PRO A 179 12.73 -15.79 -1.78
C PRO A 179 11.26 -15.48 -1.53
N ALA A 180 10.88 -14.20 -1.67
CA ALA A 180 9.51 -13.76 -1.46
C ALA A 180 9.15 -12.58 -2.36
N GLY A 181 7.98 -12.66 -2.99
CA GLY A 181 7.55 -11.74 -4.04
C GLY A 181 6.29 -10.98 -3.66
N TYR A 182 5.29 -11.03 -4.55
CA TYR A 182 4.03 -10.34 -4.36
C TYR A 182 3.32 -10.90 -3.13
N SER A 183 2.54 -10.06 -2.46
CA SER A 183 1.78 -10.46 -1.29
C SER A 183 0.43 -9.75 -1.21
N ASP A 184 -0.52 -10.37 -0.52
CA ASP A 184 -1.80 -9.76 -0.20
C ASP A 184 -2.20 -10.05 1.25
N LEU A 185 -2.60 -8.99 1.96
CA LEU A 185 -3.06 -9.05 3.34
C LEU A 185 -4.57 -9.07 3.41
N ALA A 186 -5.10 -9.79 4.40
CA ALA A 186 -6.50 -9.74 4.78
C ALA A 186 -6.62 -9.68 6.30
N ILE A 187 -7.62 -8.94 6.78
CA ILE A 187 -7.98 -8.91 8.20
C ILE A 187 -8.98 -10.04 8.44
N CYS A 188 -8.66 -10.94 9.37
CA CYS A 188 -9.51 -12.04 9.76
C CYS A 188 -10.21 -11.75 11.11
N PRO A 189 -11.32 -12.44 11.41
CA PRO A 189 -11.95 -12.36 12.72
C PRO A 189 -10.96 -12.71 13.86
N GLY A 190 -11.16 -12.12 15.04
CA GLY A 190 -10.36 -12.44 16.23
C GLY A 190 -9.00 -11.75 16.31
N GLY A 191 -8.76 -10.70 15.52
CA GLY A 191 -7.49 -9.95 15.56
C GLY A 191 -6.33 -10.64 14.85
N VAL A 192 -6.64 -11.59 13.97
CA VAL A 192 -5.67 -12.33 13.16
C VAL A 192 -5.58 -11.71 11.77
N PHE A 193 -4.41 -11.78 11.16
CA PHE A 193 -4.15 -11.35 9.79
C PHE A 193 -3.77 -12.56 8.94
N GLY A 194 -4.34 -12.64 7.75
CA GLY A 194 -3.91 -13.56 6.70
C GLY A 194 -2.96 -12.86 5.74
N CYS A 195 -1.90 -13.54 5.33
CA CYS A 195 -1.03 -13.11 4.25
C CYS A 195 -0.87 -14.22 3.23
N LEU A 196 -1.26 -13.95 1.99
CA LEU A 196 -0.98 -14.79 0.82
C LEU A 196 0.24 -14.21 0.12
N PHE A 197 1.25 -15.02 -0.24
CA PHE A 197 2.47 -14.49 -0.85
C PHE A 197 3.19 -15.48 -1.76
N GLU A 198 3.84 -14.95 -2.78
CA GLU A 198 4.77 -15.66 -3.64
C GLU A 198 6.06 -16.03 -2.87
N CYS A 199 6.49 -17.29 -2.92
CA CYS A 199 7.77 -17.73 -2.36
C CYS A 199 8.34 -18.96 -3.09
N GLY A 200 9.48 -19.46 -2.61
CA GLY A 200 10.14 -20.64 -3.14
C GLY A 200 11.53 -20.88 -2.54
N THR A 201 12.25 -21.86 -3.08
CA THR A 201 13.62 -22.20 -2.66
C THR A 201 14.64 -21.35 -3.39
N ASP A 202 14.55 -21.28 -4.73
CA ASP A 202 15.51 -20.55 -5.57
C ASP A 202 14.95 -19.20 -6.04
N SER A 203 13.64 -19.12 -6.25
CA SER A 203 12.91 -17.96 -6.77
C SER A 203 11.59 -17.74 -6.03
N ALA A 204 11.14 -16.48 -6.00
CA ALA A 204 9.86 -16.12 -5.41
C ALA A 204 8.66 -16.67 -6.22
N CYS A 205 8.82 -16.98 -7.50
CA CYS A 205 7.72 -17.36 -8.39
C CYS A 205 7.49 -18.88 -8.49
N GLU A 206 7.85 -19.66 -7.46
CA GLU A 206 7.71 -21.13 -7.48
C GLU A 206 6.38 -21.60 -6.88
N GLN A 207 5.93 -20.94 -5.81
CA GLN A 207 4.71 -21.30 -5.10
C GLN A 207 4.05 -20.06 -4.48
N ILE A 208 2.79 -20.23 -4.07
CA ILE A 208 2.06 -19.25 -3.27
C ILE A 208 1.75 -19.90 -1.93
N ALA A 209 2.27 -19.29 -0.85
CA ALA A 209 2.03 -19.73 0.51
C ALA A 209 0.98 -18.84 1.19
N PHE A 210 0.34 -19.38 2.23
CA PHE A 210 -0.59 -18.67 3.09
C PHE A 210 -0.13 -18.78 4.54
N CYS A 211 -0.15 -17.66 5.27
CA CYS A 211 0.21 -17.60 6.67
C CYS A 211 -0.82 -16.78 7.46
N LEU A 212 -1.20 -17.28 8.64
CA LEU A 212 -1.97 -16.55 9.64
C LEU A 212 -1.03 -16.09 10.74
N PHE A 213 -1.15 -14.83 11.15
CA PHE A 213 -0.37 -14.26 12.26
C PHE A 213 -1.18 -13.24 13.05
N ALA A 214 -0.75 -12.95 14.28
CA ALA A 214 -1.32 -11.90 15.12
C ALA A 214 -0.22 -10.92 15.53
N LEU A 215 -0.62 -9.68 15.87
CA LEU A 215 0.31 -8.70 16.41
C LEU A 215 0.50 -8.95 17.89
N ASP A 216 1.75 -9.08 18.32
CA ASP A 216 2.08 -9.18 19.74
C ASP A 216 2.04 -7.80 20.39
N THR A 217 1.03 -7.56 21.24
CA THR A 217 0.83 -6.31 21.96
C THR A 217 1.92 -6.01 22.99
N SER A 218 2.69 -7.01 23.43
CA SER A 218 3.81 -6.81 24.37
C SER A 218 5.00 -6.14 23.69
N VAL A 219 5.30 -6.52 22.45
CA VAL A 219 6.38 -5.96 21.63
C VAL A 219 6.08 -4.53 21.17
N ILE A 220 4.79 -4.20 21.01
CA ILE A 220 4.30 -2.84 20.71
C ILE A 220 4.68 -1.86 21.84
N GLY A 221 4.66 -2.31 23.11
CA GLY A 221 5.08 -1.50 24.25
C GLY A 221 6.58 -1.18 24.25
N GLU A 222 7.44 -2.13 23.92
CA GLU A 222 8.90 -1.95 23.90
C GLU A 222 9.40 -1.01 22.79
N GLN A 223 8.71 -0.95 21.64
CA GLN A 223 9.08 -0.02 20.57
C GLN A 223 8.71 1.44 20.93
N ASN A 224 7.61 1.67 21.65
CA ASN A 224 7.27 3.00 22.18
C ASN A 224 8.30 3.54 23.19
N LEU A 225 8.89 2.66 23.99
CA LEU A 225 9.92 3.00 24.99
C LEU A 225 11.28 3.35 24.37
N LYS A 226 11.59 2.86 23.15
CA LYS A 226 12.86 3.13 22.46
C LYS A 226 12.85 4.41 21.62
N SER A 227 11.69 5.03 21.42
CA SER A 227 11.51 6.26 20.64
C SER A 227 11.22 7.50 21.49
N SER A 228 11.38 7.42 22.82
CA SER A 228 11.21 8.53 23.77
C SER A 228 12.55 9.12 24.19
#